data_AF-A0A9Q1DVY3-F1
#
_entry.id   AF-A0A9Q1DVY3-F1
#
_cell.length_a   1.000
_cell.length_b   1.000
_cell.length_c   1.000
_cell.angle_alpha   90.00
_cell.angle_beta   90.00
_cell.angle_gamma   90.00
#
_symmetry.space_group_name_H-M   'P 1'
#
loop_
_entity.id
_entity.type
_entity.pdbx_description
1 polymer ?
#
loop_
_entity_poly.entity_id
_entity_poly.type
_entity_poly.pdbx_seq_one_letter_code
_entity_poly.pdbx_strand_id
1 'polypeptide(L)'
;MAGAAVLAFLQGLTRRKPLDPEGEVSTFRRCLNTLDLVALGVGSTLGAGVYVLSGEVARTISGPSIIISFFIAALASIFAGLCYSEFGSRVPKTGSAYLYSYVTVGEIWAFITGWNLLLSYVIGEEVKNPQKSIPMGIVASLLICFLAYFAVSAALTLMMPYYMLNIHSPLPVAFSYIGWGAAKYAVAVGSLCALSTSLLGSMFPMPRVIFAMARDGLLFKFLSTVSSRKSPVMATLSSGTVAAIMALLFDLKALVNMMSIGTLFAYTLVAICILILRYQEDPDEDCTEICKEESFSSMSMLTPPSLPTAKTSRIVTTTTSVIVALVLVLAVILTVALWSLVRKEVWSLLCLSLLLLAISLATLLIWRQPKNPTRAPFMVPCIPVLPVVSVFINIYLIVQLGPDTWARYAVWMAVGFLIYFSYGVRHSVQKQRLLNAQNMQMVQTIQTPEEGGGEKADKGQPNGAGVEPK
;
A
#
# COMPACT_ATOMS: atom_id res chain seq x y z
N MET A 1 15.60 -8.30 32.43
CA MET A 1 16.47 -8.05 31.25
C MET A 1 15.88 -8.54 29.93
N ALA A 2 15.35 -9.76 29.82
CA ALA A 2 14.74 -10.25 28.58
C ALA A 2 13.57 -9.39 28.06
N GLY A 3 12.66 -8.94 28.95
CA GLY A 3 11.53 -8.10 28.56
C GLY A 3 11.92 -6.74 27.98
N ALA A 4 12.95 -6.09 28.52
CA ALA A 4 13.46 -4.81 28.00
C ALA A 4 14.18 -4.97 26.66
N ALA A 5 14.94 -6.07 26.48
CA ALA A 5 15.55 -6.39 25.20
C ALA A 5 14.51 -6.71 24.11
N VAL A 6 13.44 -7.43 24.47
CA VAL A 6 12.31 -7.71 23.57
C VAL A 6 11.55 -6.44 23.22
N LEU A 7 11.29 -5.55 24.18
CA LEU A 7 10.66 -4.25 23.93
C LEU A 7 11.52 -3.36 23.01
N ALA A 8 12.82 -3.28 23.26
CA ALA A 8 13.75 -2.53 22.41
C ALA A 8 13.84 -3.13 20.99
N PHE A 9 13.79 -4.45 20.88
CA PHE A 9 13.74 -5.15 19.59
C PHE A 9 12.43 -4.86 18.83
N LEU A 10 11.28 -4.95 19.51
CA LEU A 10 9.97 -4.63 18.93
C LEU A 10 9.88 -3.15 18.52
N GLN A 11 10.37 -2.24 19.36
CA GLN A 11 10.47 -0.82 19.02
C GLN A 11 11.39 -0.58 17.82
N GLY A 12 12.46 -1.38 17.68
CA GLY A 12 13.33 -1.38 16.52
C GLY A 12 12.64 -1.80 15.22
N LEU A 13 11.63 -2.67 15.27
CA LEU A 13 10.86 -3.13 14.11
C LEU A 13 9.76 -2.14 13.69
N THR A 14 9.29 -1.30 14.62
CA THR A 14 8.25 -0.29 14.37
C THR A 14 8.79 1.11 14.02
N ARG A 15 10.10 1.23 13.73
CA ARG A 15 10.71 2.52 13.39
C ARG A 15 10.07 3.14 12.15
N ARG A 16 9.78 4.43 12.23
CA ARG A 16 9.20 5.19 11.12
C ARG A 16 10.26 6.08 10.46
N LYS A 17 10.16 6.25 9.15
CA LYS A 17 11.03 7.17 8.40
C LYS A 17 10.44 8.59 8.48
N PRO A 18 11.18 9.61 8.97
CA PRO A 18 10.70 10.98 8.99
C PRO A 18 10.59 11.53 7.56
N LEU A 19 9.62 12.42 7.34
CA LEU A 19 9.48 13.15 6.09
C LEU A 19 10.38 14.40 6.14
N ASP A 20 11.66 14.28 5.73
CA ASP A 20 12.52 15.46 5.62
C ASP A 20 11.88 16.53 4.69
N PRO A 21 11.70 17.80 5.14
CA PRO A 21 11.06 18.88 4.38
C PRO A 21 11.94 19.37 3.22
N GLU A 22 13.26 19.30 3.38
CA GLU A 22 14.24 19.46 2.30
C GLU A 22 14.43 18.11 1.61
N GLY A 23 13.72 17.91 0.49
CA GLY A 23 13.63 16.60 -0.16
C GLY A 23 14.99 15.95 -0.46
N GLU A 24 15.14 14.66 -0.14
CA GLU A 24 16.21 13.83 -0.72
C GLU A 24 16.16 13.95 -2.25
N VAL A 25 17.23 14.44 -2.86
CA VAL A 25 17.34 14.61 -4.31
C VAL A 25 17.08 13.26 -4.97
N SER A 26 16.02 13.17 -5.81
CA SER A 26 15.72 11.92 -6.50
C SER A 26 16.91 11.54 -7.39
N THR A 27 17.42 10.33 -7.21
CA THR A 27 18.56 9.82 -8.00
C THR A 27 18.20 9.71 -9.49
N PHE A 28 16.91 9.56 -9.79
CA PHE A 28 16.36 9.45 -11.15
C PHE A 28 15.74 10.76 -11.65
N ARG A 29 15.79 10.97 -12.98
CA ARG A 29 15.14 12.10 -13.65
C ARG A 29 13.64 11.85 -13.73
N ARG A 30 12.83 12.89 -13.47
CA ARG A 30 11.38 12.86 -13.67
C ARG A 30 11.06 13.13 -15.14
N CYS A 31 10.67 12.09 -15.87
CA CYS A 31 10.46 12.15 -17.32
C CYS A 31 9.01 11.87 -17.74
N LEU A 32 8.23 11.18 -16.91
CA LEU A 32 6.88 10.74 -17.27
C LEU A 32 5.84 11.85 -17.10
N ASN A 33 5.02 12.01 -18.13
CA ASN A 33 3.80 12.83 -18.11
C ASN A 33 2.57 11.99 -17.73
N THR A 34 1.41 12.65 -17.56
CA THR A 34 0.15 11.98 -17.23
C THR A 34 -0.29 10.96 -18.29
N LEU A 35 -0.11 11.27 -19.59
CA LEU A 35 -0.45 10.35 -20.68
C LEU A 35 0.41 9.09 -20.65
N ASP A 36 1.71 9.24 -20.39
CA ASP A 36 2.62 8.11 -20.25
C ASP A 36 2.18 7.23 -19.06
N LEU A 37 1.75 7.86 -17.96
CA LEU A 37 1.26 7.13 -16.80
C LEU A 37 -0.05 6.38 -17.09
N VAL A 38 -0.97 6.97 -17.86
CA VAL A 38 -2.19 6.27 -18.31
C VAL A 38 -1.82 5.10 -19.22
N ALA A 39 -0.96 5.30 -20.20
CA ALA A 39 -0.53 4.26 -21.14
C ALA A 39 0.17 3.11 -20.41
N LEU A 40 1.06 3.42 -19.46
CA LEU A 40 1.71 2.43 -18.60
C LEU A 40 0.69 1.70 -17.71
N GLY A 41 -0.25 2.42 -17.10
CA GLY A 41 -1.35 1.83 -16.32
C GLY A 41 -2.20 0.86 -17.14
N VAL A 42 -2.60 1.24 -18.35
CA VAL A 42 -3.40 0.41 -19.25
C VAL A 42 -2.61 -0.80 -19.76
N GLY A 43 -1.41 -0.60 -20.29
CA GLY A 43 -0.58 -1.69 -20.83
C GLY A 43 -0.19 -2.72 -19.77
N SER A 44 -0.05 -2.26 -18.53
CA SER A 44 0.28 -3.12 -17.40
C SER A 44 -0.95 -3.89 -16.86
N THR A 45 -2.10 -3.22 -16.73
CA THR A 45 -3.34 -3.83 -16.19
C THR A 45 -4.05 -4.75 -17.19
N LEU A 46 -4.04 -4.43 -18.48
CA LEU A 46 -4.64 -5.30 -19.50
C LEU A 46 -3.85 -6.60 -19.65
N GLY A 47 -2.51 -6.49 -19.76
CA GLY A 47 -1.53 -7.56 -19.69
C GLY A 47 -2.00 -8.92 -20.22
N ALA A 48 -1.73 -9.99 -19.48
CA ALA A 48 -2.26 -11.32 -19.79
C ALA A 48 -3.73 -11.51 -19.37
N GLY A 49 -4.25 -10.65 -18.49
CA GLY A 49 -5.57 -10.81 -17.92
C GLY A 49 -6.68 -10.72 -18.97
N VAL A 50 -6.66 -9.70 -19.83
CA VAL A 50 -7.74 -9.50 -20.82
C VAL A 50 -7.74 -10.56 -21.91
N TYR A 51 -6.56 -11.08 -22.28
CA TYR A 51 -6.40 -12.02 -23.39
C TYR A 51 -6.52 -13.50 -23.02
N VAL A 52 -6.14 -13.88 -21.78
CA VAL A 52 -6.11 -15.28 -21.33
C VAL A 52 -7.14 -15.50 -20.22
N LEU A 53 -7.05 -14.72 -19.13
CA LEU A 53 -7.81 -14.97 -17.91
C LEU A 53 -9.32 -14.77 -18.10
N SER A 54 -9.75 -13.79 -18.92
CA SER A 54 -11.17 -13.57 -19.23
C SER A 54 -11.84 -14.82 -19.82
N GLY A 55 -11.15 -15.55 -20.71
CA GLY A 55 -11.69 -16.77 -21.31
C GLY A 55 -11.70 -17.96 -20.33
N GLU A 56 -10.63 -18.12 -19.54
CA GLU A 56 -10.57 -19.15 -18.49
C GLU A 56 -11.70 -18.99 -17.47
N VAL A 57 -11.91 -17.77 -16.96
CA VAL A 57 -12.95 -17.47 -15.95
C VAL A 57 -14.34 -17.63 -16.54
N ALA A 58 -14.55 -17.23 -17.81
CA ALA A 58 -15.81 -17.44 -18.51
C ALA A 58 -16.14 -18.94 -18.63
N ARG A 59 -15.14 -19.77 -18.94
CA ARG A 59 -15.33 -21.20 -19.11
C ARG A 59 -15.55 -21.95 -17.79
N THR A 60 -14.76 -21.63 -16.77
CA THR A 60 -14.61 -22.48 -15.57
C THR A 60 -15.45 -22.03 -14.38
N ILE A 61 -15.79 -20.74 -14.29
CA ILE A 61 -16.41 -20.16 -13.08
C ILE A 61 -17.72 -19.43 -13.42
N SER A 62 -17.65 -18.33 -14.18
CA SER A 62 -18.76 -17.37 -14.28
C SER A 62 -19.73 -17.67 -15.42
N GLY A 63 -19.30 -18.40 -16.46
CA GLY A 63 -20.14 -18.57 -17.66
C GLY A 63 -20.52 -17.22 -18.28
N PRO A 64 -21.76 -17.08 -18.81
CA PRO A 64 -22.26 -15.82 -19.35
C PRO A 64 -22.34 -14.67 -18.33
N SER A 65 -22.35 -14.99 -17.03
CA SER A 65 -22.40 -13.98 -15.96
C SER A 65 -21.07 -13.25 -15.72
N ILE A 66 -20.02 -13.56 -16.50
CA ILE A 66 -18.70 -12.91 -16.40
C ILE A 66 -18.76 -11.38 -16.51
N ILE A 67 -19.72 -10.86 -17.27
CA ILE A 67 -19.94 -9.42 -17.42
C ILE A 67 -20.28 -8.77 -16.05
N ILE A 68 -21.13 -9.43 -15.27
CA ILE A 68 -21.51 -9.00 -13.92
C ILE A 68 -20.30 -9.13 -12.99
N SER A 69 -19.54 -10.22 -13.09
CA SER A 69 -18.30 -10.41 -12.30
C SER A 69 -17.29 -9.28 -12.53
N PHE A 70 -17.04 -8.90 -13.79
CA PHE A 70 -16.13 -7.79 -14.11
C PHE A 70 -16.66 -6.43 -13.65
N PHE A 71 -17.97 -6.21 -13.72
CA PHE A 71 -18.57 -4.98 -13.19
C PHE A 71 -18.35 -4.84 -11.68
N ILE A 72 -18.58 -5.91 -10.91
CA ILE A 72 -18.32 -5.94 -9.47
C ILE A 72 -16.83 -5.75 -9.17
N ALA A 73 -15.95 -6.44 -9.91
CA ALA A 73 -14.50 -6.30 -9.77
C ALA A 73 -14.00 -4.87 -10.09
N ALA A 74 -14.63 -4.19 -11.05
CA ALA A 74 -14.32 -2.81 -11.38
C ALA A 74 -14.72 -1.84 -10.26
N LEU A 75 -15.89 -2.02 -9.65
CA LEU A 75 -16.30 -1.22 -8.47
C LEU A 75 -15.33 -1.41 -7.30
N ALA A 76 -14.92 -2.65 -7.02
CA ALA A 76 -13.90 -2.94 -6.01
C ALA A 76 -12.56 -2.25 -6.31
N SER A 77 -12.13 -2.31 -7.58
CA SER A 77 -10.87 -1.69 -8.04
C SER A 77 -10.92 -0.17 -7.97
N ILE A 78 -12.08 0.46 -8.21
CA ILE A 78 -12.26 1.90 -8.06
C ILE A 78 -12.08 2.32 -6.60
N PHE A 79 -12.64 1.59 -5.63
CA PHE A 79 -12.44 1.93 -4.21
C PHE A 79 -10.97 1.84 -3.79
N ALA A 80 -10.25 0.80 -4.23
CA ALA A 80 -8.81 0.70 -4.01
C ALA A 80 -8.03 1.81 -4.74
N GLY A 81 -8.38 2.10 -5.99
CA GLY A 81 -7.76 3.12 -6.83
C GLY A 81 -7.92 4.54 -6.29
N LEU A 82 -9.11 4.88 -5.75
CA LEU A 82 -9.38 6.16 -5.11
C LEU A 82 -8.54 6.37 -3.85
N CYS A 83 -8.45 5.34 -2.99
CA CYS A 83 -7.50 5.37 -1.87
C CYS A 83 -6.09 5.62 -2.41
N TYR A 84 -5.65 4.82 -3.38
CA TYR A 84 -4.31 4.95 -3.94
C TYR A 84 -4.03 6.33 -4.56
N SER A 85 -5.04 6.98 -5.15
CA SER A 85 -4.88 8.31 -5.75
C SER A 85 -4.72 9.42 -4.70
N GLU A 86 -5.51 9.45 -3.62
CA GLU A 86 -5.27 10.42 -2.54
C GLU A 86 -3.88 10.22 -1.92
N PHE A 87 -3.52 8.96 -1.70
CA PHE A 87 -2.22 8.59 -1.19
C PHE A 87 -1.06 9.07 -2.08
N GLY A 88 -1.12 8.83 -3.39
CA GLY A 88 -0.12 9.34 -4.34
C GLY A 88 -0.09 10.87 -4.46
N SER A 89 -1.16 11.56 -4.06
CA SER A 89 -1.23 13.02 -4.10
C SER A 89 -0.70 13.72 -2.84
N ARG A 90 -0.79 13.05 -1.68
CA ARG A 90 -0.41 13.62 -0.37
C ARG A 90 1.09 13.72 -0.17
N VAL A 91 1.84 12.75 -0.66
CA VAL A 91 3.27 12.68 -0.36
C VAL A 91 4.07 13.05 -1.62
N PRO A 92 4.75 14.21 -1.62
CA PRO A 92 5.49 14.72 -2.79
C PRO A 92 6.76 13.90 -3.09
N LYS A 93 7.18 13.06 -2.13
CA LYS A 93 8.22 12.04 -2.33
C LYS A 93 7.58 10.88 -3.07
N THR A 94 7.84 10.79 -4.36
CA THR A 94 7.40 9.68 -5.18
C THR A 94 8.05 8.39 -4.70
N GLY A 95 7.34 7.63 -3.88
CA GLY A 95 7.70 6.28 -3.47
C GLY A 95 6.58 5.31 -3.82
N SER A 96 6.90 4.02 -3.86
CA SER A 96 5.91 2.94 -3.92
C SER A 96 5.20 2.78 -2.57
N ALA A 97 4.17 1.94 -2.46
CA ALA A 97 3.45 1.66 -1.20
C ALA A 97 4.41 1.33 -0.02
N TYR A 98 5.60 0.79 -0.33
CA TYR A 98 6.75 0.66 0.56
C TYR A 98 7.09 1.93 1.38
N LEU A 99 7.42 3.05 0.72
CA LEU A 99 7.97 4.24 1.38
C LEU A 99 6.96 4.80 2.37
N TYR A 100 5.70 4.77 2.01
CA TYR A 100 4.63 5.32 2.84
C TYR A 100 4.27 4.42 4.00
N SER A 101 4.26 3.09 3.81
CA SER A 101 4.17 2.13 4.91
C SER A 101 5.26 2.36 5.95
N TYR A 102 6.46 2.74 5.48
CA TYR A 102 7.59 3.07 6.33
C TYR A 102 7.34 4.35 7.14
N VAL A 103 6.68 5.34 6.55
CA VAL A 103 6.34 6.59 7.24
C VAL A 103 5.19 6.37 8.24
N THR A 104 4.17 5.59 7.90
CA THR A 104 2.92 5.49 8.69
C THR A 104 2.89 4.35 9.69
N VAL A 105 3.27 3.13 9.29
CA VAL A 105 3.10 1.90 10.09
C VAL A 105 4.45 1.35 10.58
N GLY A 106 5.55 1.70 9.93
CA GLY A 106 6.92 1.43 10.36
C GLY A 106 7.68 0.43 9.47
N GLU A 107 8.93 0.16 9.86
CA GLU A 107 9.94 -0.55 9.05
C GLU A 107 9.50 -1.97 8.64
N ILE A 108 9.00 -2.79 9.55
CA ILE A 108 8.62 -4.17 9.23
C ILE A 108 7.46 -4.25 8.23
N TRP A 109 6.46 -3.39 8.38
CA TRP A 109 5.33 -3.30 7.45
C TRP A 109 5.77 -2.70 6.13
N ALA A 110 6.73 -1.78 6.13
CA ALA A 110 7.39 -1.34 4.91
C ALA A 110 8.08 -2.49 4.21
N PHE A 111 8.89 -3.29 4.91
CA PHE A 111 9.56 -4.43 4.32
C PHE A 111 8.58 -5.44 3.72
N ILE A 112 7.52 -5.82 4.45
CA ILE A 112 6.48 -6.74 3.96
C ILE A 112 5.83 -6.17 2.70
N THR A 113 5.43 -4.89 2.72
CA THR A 113 4.83 -4.21 1.56
C THR A 113 5.81 -4.16 0.39
N GLY A 114 7.07 -3.80 0.62
CA GLY A 114 8.11 -3.73 -0.40
C GLY A 114 8.43 -5.10 -1.01
N TRP A 115 8.51 -6.14 -0.18
CA TRP A 115 8.70 -7.53 -0.62
C TRP A 115 7.52 -8.04 -1.44
N ASN A 116 6.29 -7.69 -1.06
CA ASN A 116 5.08 -7.99 -1.83
C ASN A 116 4.99 -7.18 -3.13
N LEU A 117 5.50 -5.95 -3.15
CA LEU A 117 5.65 -5.16 -4.37
C LEU A 117 6.72 -5.72 -5.33
N LEU A 118 7.59 -6.64 -4.88
CA LEU A 118 8.41 -7.40 -5.83
C LEU A 118 7.55 -8.39 -6.64
N LEU A 119 6.42 -8.85 -6.09
CA LEU A 119 5.43 -9.62 -6.85
C LEU A 119 4.53 -8.73 -7.70
N SER A 120 4.34 -7.47 -7.29
CA SER A 120 3.41 -6.52 -7.90
C SER A 120 4.12 -5.22 -8.27
N TYR A 121 4.34 -4.98 -9.56
CA TYR A 121 5.03 -3.77 -10.02
C TYR A 121 4.18 -2.51 -9.76
N VAL A 122 4.81 -1.42 -9.34
CA VAL A 122 4.15 -0.11 -9.14
C VAL A 122 5.07 1.00 -9.65
N ILE A 123 4.49 1.93 -10.43
CA ILE A 123 5.18 3.09 -11.00
C ILE A 123 4.82 4.33 -10.17
N GLY A 124 5.82 5.11 -9.77
CA GLY A 124 5.60 6.38 -9.07
C GLY A 124 6.76 7.37 -9.19
N GLU A 125 8.01 6.89 -9.23
CA GLU A 125 9.21 7.72 -9.06
C GLU A 125 9.52 8.74 -10.17
N GLU A 126 9.07 8.50 -11.40
CA GLU A 126 9.51 9.27 -12.58
C GLU A 126 8.53 10.35 -13.05
N VAL A 127 7.45 10.58 -12.31
CA VAL A 127 6.39 11.50 -12.73
C VAL A 127 6.80 12.94 -12.45
N LYS A 128 6.70 13.83 -13.46
CA LYS A 128 7.06 15.25 -13.30
C LYS A 128 6.25 15.94 -12.20
N ASN A 129 4.92 15.76 -12.23
CA ASN A 129 3.95 16.34 -11.30
C ASN A 129 3.15 15.24 -10.59
N PRO A 130 3.76 14.52 -9.62
CA PRO A 130 3.15 13.33 -9.04
C PRO A 130 1.78 13.61 -8.40
N GLN A 131 1.63 14.77 -7.76
CA GLN A 131 0.44 15.07 -6.98
C GLN A 131 -0.86 15.17 -7.80
N LYS A 132 -0.75 15.55 -9.09
CA LYS A 132 -1.91 15.65 -10.00
C LYS A 132 -1.92 14.53 -11.04
N SER A 133 -0.75 14.17 -11.57
CA SER A 133 -0.65 13.17 -12.63
C SER A 133 -0.94 11.75 -12.12
N ILE A 134 -0.56 11.40 -10.88
CA ILE A 134 -0.82 10.06 -10.32
C ILE A 134 -2.33 9.80 -10.17
N PRO A 135 -3.11 10.68 -9.51
CA PRO A 135 -4.56 10.50 -9.42
C PRO A 135 -5.25 10.36 -10.78
N MET A 136 -4.95 11.28 -11.70
CA MET A 136 -5.56 11.26 -13.04
C MET A 136 -5.17 10.02 -13.82
N GLY A 137 -3.91 9.57 -13.69
CA GLY A 137 -3.41 8.35 -14.32
C GLY A 137 -4.14 7.10 -13.85
N ILE A 138 -4.30 6.94 -12.52
CA ILE A 138 -4.99 5.79 -11.93
C ILE A 138 -6.46 5.75 -12.35
N VAL A 139 -7.19 6.86 -12.22
CA VAL A 139 -8.63 6.88 -12.54
C VAL A 139 -8.86 6.65 -14.04
N ALA A 140 -8.10 7.31 -14.91
CA ALA A 140 -8.25 7.15 -16.35
C ALA A 140 -7.84 5.74 -16.82
N SER A 141 -6.73 5.19 -16.30
CA SER A 141 -6.31 3.83 -16.66
C SER A 141 -7.30 2.77 -16.18
N LEU A 142 -7.81 2.87 -14.95
CA LEU A 142 -8.84 1.95 -14.43
C LEU A 142 -10.12 2.00 -15.26
N LEU A 143 -10.56 3.19 -15.68
CA LEU A 143 -11.74 3.35 -16.53
C LEU A 143 -11.55 2.68 -17.89
N ILE A 144 -10.40 2.93 -18.55
CA ILE A 144 -10.07 2.30 -19.84
C ILE A 144 -10.00 0.78 -19.70
N CYS A 145 -9.36 0.29 -18.63
CA CYS A 145 -9.26 -1.14 -18.38
C CYS A 145 -10.63 -1.78 -18.15
N PHE A 146 -11.48 -1.15 -17.32
CA PHE A 146 -12.84 -1.62 -17.11
C PHE A 146 -13.61 -1.76 -18.42
N LEU A 147 -13.60 -0.72 -19.26
CA LEU A 147 -14.30 -0.75 -20.55
C LEU A 147 -13.75 -1.85 -21.46
N ALA A 148 -12.43 -2.03 -21.51
CA ALA A 148 -11.79 -3.07 -22.31
C ALA A 148 -12.13 -4.49 -21.80
N TYR A 149 -12.00 -4.77 -20.50
CA TYR A 149 -12.35 -6.08 -19.91
C TYR A 149 -13.82 -6.41 -20.09
N PHE A 150 -14.71 -5.44 -19.86
CA PHE A 150 -16.13 -5.58 -20.06
C PHE A 150 -16.47 -5.88 -21.53
N ALA A 151 -15.94 -5.08 -22.46
CA ALA A 151 -16.21 -5.23 -23.89
C ALA A 151 -15.67 -6.55 -24.45
N VAL A 152 -14.44 -6.93 -24.11
CA VAL A 152 -13.83 -8.19 -24.56
C VAL A 152 -14.61 -9.39 -24.03
N SER A 153 -15.02 -9.36 -22.76
CA SER A 153 -15.77 -10.46 -22.16
C SER A 153 -17.18 -10.59 -22.74
N ALA A 154 -17.87 -9.46 -22.95
CA ALA A 154 -19.17 -9.45 -23.61
C ALA A 154 -19.08 -9.97 -25.04
N ALA A 155 -18.12 -9.50 -25.83
CA ALA A 155 -17.91 -9.95 -27.20
C ALA A 155 -17.59 -11.46 -27.25
N LEU A 156 -16.67 -11.93 -26.42
CA LEU A 156 -16.23 -13.32 -26.41
C LEU A 156 -17.39 -14.29 -26.08
N THR A 157 -18.20 -13.96 -25.07
CA THR A 157 -19.34 -14.81 -24.68
C THR A 157 -20.51 -14.77 -25.67
N LEU A 158 -20.65 -13.70 -26.45
CA LEU A 158 -21.63 -13.61 -27.54
C LEU A 158 -21.17 -14.32 -28.82
N MET A 159 -19.87 -14.33 -29.09
CA MET A 159 -19.27 -14.96 -30.28
C MET A 159 -19.30 -16.49 -30.23
N MET A 160 -19.11 -17.07 -29.06
CA MET A 160 -18.93 -18.51 -28.90
C MET A 160 -19.45 -18.99 -27.53
N PRO A 161 -20.09 -20.17 -27.46
CA PRO A 161 -20.52 -20.74 -26.19
C PRO A 161 -19.35 -20.92 -25.19
N TYR A 162 -19.54 -20.45 -23.95
CA TYR A 162 -18.48 -20.36 -22.94
C TYR A 162 -17.78 -21.70 -22.63
N TYR A 163 -18.50 -22.82 -22.71
CA TYR A 163 -17.97 -24.16 -22.44
C TYR A 163 -17.02 -24.68 -23.54
N MET A 164 -16.96 -24.03 -24.70
CA MET A 164 -16.02 -24.39 -25.77
C MET A 164 -14.78 -23.48 -25.82
N LEU A 165 -14.72 -22.42 -25.02
CA LEU A 165 -13.59 -21.47 -25.04
C LEU A 165 -12.26 -22.17 -24.70
N ASN A 166 -11.21 -21.89 -25.45
CA ASN A 166 -9.89 -22.41 -25.11
C ASN A 166 -9.29 -21.62 -23.94
N ILE A 167 -8.67 -22.31 -22.98
CA ILE A 167 -8.11 -21.69 -21.77
C ILE A 167 -6.87 -20.84 -22.08
N HIS A 168 -6.02 -21.26 -23.03
CA HIS A 168 -4.76 -20.59 -23.34
C HIS A 168 -4.88 -19.51 -24.42
N SER A 169 -5.87 -19.63 -25.31
CA SER A 169 -6.02 -18.74 -26.47
C SER A 169 -7.49 -18.48 -26.85
N PRO A 170 -8.31 -17.96 -25.92
CA PRO A 170 -9.76 -17.84 -26.13
C PRO A 170 -10.10 -16.93 -27.33
N LEU A 171 -9.38 -15.82 -27.49
CA LEU A 171 -9.67 -14.82 -28.53
C LEU A 171 -9.38 -15.31 -29.95
N PRO A 172 -8.17 -15.81 -30.30
CA PRO A 172 -7.92 -16.34 -31.65
C PRO A 172 -8.82 -17.52 -32.01
N VAL A 173 -9.14 -18.38 -31.04
CA VAL A 173 -10.02 -19.54 -31.24
C VAL A 173 -11.46 -19.10 -31.52
N ALA A 174 -11.96 -18.07 -30.83
CA ALA A 174 -13.29 -17.52 -31.09
C ALA A 174 -13.44 -16.98 -32.53
N PHE A 175 -12.43 -16.27 -33.06
CA PHE A 175 -12.44 -15.82 -34.46
C PHE A 175 -12.33 -16.97 -35.46
N SER A 176 -11.59 -18.03 -35.09
CA SER A 176 -11.52 -19.26 -35.89
C SER A 176 -12.87 -19.97 -35.95
N TYR A 177 -13.65 -19.96 -34.86
CA TYR A 177 -14.98 -20.57 -34.78
C TYR A 177 -15.99 -19.89 -35.71
N ILE A 178 -15.93 -18.56 -35.84
CA ILE A 178 -16.79 -17.78 -36.75
C ILE A 178 -16.33 -17.91 -38.22
N GLY A 179 -15.15 -18.47 -38.48
CA GLY A 179 -14.58 -18.60 -39.82
C GLY A 179 -13.83 -17.35 -40.31
N TRP A 180 -13.53 -16.38 -39.45
CA TRP A 180 -12.85 -15.14 -39.84
C TRP A 180 -11.33 -15.23 -39.64
N GLY A 181 -10.65 -15.85 -40.60
CA GLY A 181 -9.21 -16.15 -40.53
C GLY A 181 -8.30 -14.92 -40.42
N ALA A 182 -8.61 -13.82 -41.12
CA ALA A 182 -7.81 -12.59 -41.04
C ALA A 182 -7.83 -11.97 -39.63
N ALA A 183 -9.01 -11.95 -38.99
CA ALA A 183 -9.17 -11.43 -37.63
C ALA A 183 -8.43 -12.28 -36.60
N LYS A 184 -8.41 -13.62 -36.77
CA LYS A 184 -7.62 -14.52 -35.92
C LYS A 184 -6.14 -14.11 -35.86
N TYR A 185 -5.51 -13.90 -37.03
CA TYR A 185 -4.09 -13.52 -37.08
C TYR A 185 -3.85 -12.11 -36.53
N ALA A 186 -4.71 -11.15 -36.87
CA ALA A 186 -4.61 -9.78 -36.35
C ALA A 186 -4.67 -9.74 -34.81
N VAL A 187 -5.61 -10.48 -34.22
CA VAL A 187 -5.78 -10.54 -32.76
C VAL A 187 -4.66 -11.34 -32.09
N ALA A 188 -4.14 -12.39 -32.73
CA ALA A 188 -2.99 -13.13 -32.22
C ALA A 188 -1.73 -12.24 -32.15
N VAL A 189 -1.43 -11.51 -33.23
CA VAL A 189 -0.31 -10.55 -33.26
C VAL A 189 -0.51 -9.44 -32.23
N GLY A 190 -1.72 -8.90 -32.13
CA GLY A 190 -2.06 -7.88 -31.12
C GLY A 190 -1.87 -8.39 -29.69
N SER A 191 -2.29 -9.63 -29.40
CA SER A 191 -2.12 -10.27 -28.09
C SER A 191 -0.64 -10.46 -27.75
N LEU A 192 0.17 -10.94 -28.70
CA LEU A 192 1.62 -11.10 -28.51
C LEU A 192 2.33 -9.76 -28.26
N CYS A 193 1.96 -8.73 -29.01
CA CYS A 193 2.50 -7.38 -28.83
C CYS A 193 2.12 -6.79 -27.46
N ALA A 194 0.86 -6.94 -27.05
CA ALA A 194 0.36 -6.47 -25.75
C ALA A 194 1.03 -7.20 -24.57
N LEU A 195 1.15 -8.54 -24.65
CA LEU A 195 1.85 -9.36 -23.64
C LEU A 195 3.32 -8.94 -23.51
N SER A 196 4.01 -8.75 -24.64
CA SER A 196 5.41 -8.32 -24.65
C SER A 196 5.59 -6.91 -24.08
N THR A 197 4.67 -5.99 -24.40
CA THR A 197 4.68 -4.63 -23.87
C THR A 197 4.44 -4.61 -22.36
N SER A 198 3.51 -5.43 -21.86
CA SER A 198 3.24 -5.57 -20.44
C SER A 198 4.45 -6.12 -19.68
N LEU A 199 5.14 -7.13 -20.25
CA LEU A 199 6.39 -7.67 -19.71
C LEU A 199 7.46 -6.58 -19.60
N LEU A 200 7.75 -5.84 -20.68
CA LEU A 200 8.73 -4.74 -20.65
C LEU A 200 8.33 -3.64 -19.67
N GLY A 201 7.03 -3.30 -19.63
CA GLY A 201 6.47 -2.35 -18.68
C GLY A 201 6.70 -2.74 -17.22
N SER A 202 6.62 -4.04 -16.90
CA SER A 202 6.87 -4.57 -15.55
C SER A 202 8.35 -4.61 -15.16
N MET A 203 9.27 -4.61 -16.13
CA MET A 203 10.72 -4.65 -15.88
C MET A 203 11.32 -3.30 -15.50
N PHE A 204 10.67 -2.17 -15.79
CA PHE A 204 11.15 -0.84 -15.40
C PHE A 204 11.03 -0.54 -13.88
N PRO A 205 9.92 -0.90 -13.20
CA PRO A 205 9.73 -0.51 -11.80
C PRO A 205 10.38 -1.48 -10.81
N MET A 206 10.45 -2.78 -11.12
CA MET A 206 11.00 -3.79 -10.19
C MET A 206 12.42 -3.47 -9.68
N PRO A 207 13.40 -3.13 -10.54
CA PRO A 207 14.76 -2.83 -10.08
C PRO A 207 14.82 -1.63 -9.14
N ARG A 208 13.85 -0.71 -9.24
CA ARG A 208 13.82 0.51 -8.42
C ARG A 208 13.33 0.26 -7.01
N VAL A 209 12.32 -0.61 -6.85
CA VAL A 209 11.88 -1.04 -5.50
C VAL A 209 13.04 -1.74 -4.79
N ILE A 210 13.72 -2.66 -5.48
CA ILE A 210 14.90 -3.34 -4.94
C ILE A 210 16.00 -2.34 -4.58
N PHE A 211 16.30 -1.39 -5.48
CA PHE A 211 17.27 -0.34 -5.25
C PHE A 211 16.92 0.52 -4.03
N ALA A 212 15.66 0.95 -3.89
CA ALA A 212 15.19 1.76 -2.77
C ALA A 212 15.28 1.00 -1.43
N MET A 213 14.86 -0.27 -1.40
CA MET A 213 14.96 -1.13 -0.23
C MET A 213 16.42 -1.43 0.16
N ALA A 214 17.30 -1.64 -0.82
CA ALA A 214 18.74 -1.83 -0.59
C ALA A 214 19.41 -0.55 -0.09
N ARG A 215 19.01 0.61 -0.60
CA ARG A 215 19.48 1.92 -0.15
C ARG A 215 19.06 2.23 1.29
N ASP A 216 17.86 1.83 1.69
CA ASP A 216 17.38 1.95 3.08
C ASP A 216 17.99 0.86 4.01
N GLY A 217 18.82 -0.05 3.48
CA GLY A 217 19.54 -1.07 4.24
C GLY A 217 18.71 -2.32 4.58
N LEU A 218 17.49 -2.44 4.04
CA LEU A 218 16.59 -3.58 4.26
C LEU A 218 16.98 -4.80 3.40
N LEU A 219 17.59 -4.56 2.24
CA LEU A 219 18.18 -5.57 1.35
C LEU A 219 19.70 -5.37 1.23
N PHE A 220 20.39 -6.36 0.64
CA PHE A 220 21.83 -6.34 0.46
C PHE A 220 22.32 -5.07 -0.27
N LYS A 221 23.34 -4.40 0.30
CA LYS A 221 23.82 -3.08 -0.17
C LYS A 221 24.37 -3.09 -1.60
N PHE A 222 24.84 -4.23 -2.12
CA PHE A 222 25.32 -4.32 -3.52
C PHE A 222 24.20 -4.06 -4.54
N LEU A 223 22.94 -4.25 -4.16
CA LEU A 223 21.78 -3.99 -5.03
C LEU A 223 21.48 -2.49 -5.18
N SER A 224 22.03 -1.64 -4.30
CA SER A 224 21.91 -0.18 -4.41
C SER A 224 23.05 0.45 -5.23
N THR A 225 23.87 -0.33 -5.93
CA THR A 225 24.95 0.20 -6.77
C THR A 225 24.40 0.68 -8.10
N VAL A 226 24.70 1.93 -8.47
CA VAL A 226 24.31 2.53 -9.74
C VAL A 226 25.50 2.52 -10.70
N SER A 227 25.26 2.16 -11.96
CA SER A 227 26.28 2.23 -13.03
C SER A 227 26.61 3.68 -13.42
N SER A 228 27.70 3.90 -14.15
CA SER A 228 28.09 5.21 -14.70
C SER A 228 26.98 5.89 -15.54
N ARG A 229 26.08 5.09 -16.13
CA ARG A 229 24.91 5.56 -16.90
C ARG A 229 23.66 5.82 -16.05
N LYS A 230 23.77 5.92 -14.72
CA LYS A 230 22.65 6.15 -13.77
C LYS A 230 21.55 5.07 -13.78
N SER A 231 21.87 3.84 -14.20
CA SER A 231 20.97 2.68 -14.18
C SER A 231 21.35 1.66 -13.10
N PRO A 232 20.39 1.11 -12.33
CA PRO A 232 20.65 0.11 -11.28
C PRO A 232 20.84 -1.30 -11.88
N VAL A 233 21.98 -1.53 -12.55
CA VAL A 233 22.25 -2.76 -13.31
C VAL A 233 22.13 -4.03 -12.46
N MET A 234 22.68 -4.03 -11.24
CA MET A 234 22.63 -5.20 -10.35
C MET A 234 21.21 -5.54 -9.90
N ALA A 235 20.39 -4.52 -9.64
CA ALA A 235 18.98 -4.72 -9.31
C ALA A 235 18.20 -5.28 -10.51
N THR A 236 18.49 -4.81 -11.73
CA THR A 236 17.85 -5.32 -12.96
C THR A 236 18.21 -6.76 -13.25
N LEU A 237 19.49 -7.12 -13.12
CA LEU A 237 19.95 -8.47 -13.37
C LEU A 237 19.34 -9.44 -12.35
N SER A 238 19.40 -9.09 -11.06
CA SER A 238 18.83 -9.93 -9.99
C SER A 238 17.31 -10.09 -10.10
N SER A 239 16.55 -9.02 -10.39
CA SER A 239 15.09 -9.13 -10.60
C SER A 239 14.75 -9.97 -11.83
N GLY A 240 15.48 -9.81 -12.93
CA GLY A 240 15.28 -10.60 -14.15
C GLY A 240 15.56 -12.08 -13.93
N THR A 241 16.64 -12.42 -13.21
CA THR A 241 16.95 -13.80 -12.85
C THR A 241 15.87 -14.43 -11.96
N VAL A 242 15.42 -13.72 -10.93
CA VAL A 242 14.33 -14.21 -10.06
C VAL A 242 13.04 -14.41 -10.86
N ALA A 243 12.67 -13.45 -11.72
CA ALA A 243 11.48 -13.58 -12.58
C ALA A 243 11.59 -14.78 -13.53
N ALA A 244 12.75 -15.02 -14.13
CA ALA A 244 12.99 -16.17 -15.00
C ALA A 244 12.86 -17.50 -14.24
N ILE A 245 13.42 -17.60 -13.03
CA ILE A 245 13.27 -18.78 -12.18
C ILE A 245 11.80 -19.00 -11.82
N MET A 246 11.08 -17.94 -11.42
CA MET A 246 9.67 -18.03 -11.08
C MET A 246 8.81 -18.47 -12.27
N ALA A 247 9.10 -17.98 -13.48
CA ALA A 247 8.42 -18.39 -14.71
C ALA A 247 8.71 -19.85 -15.11
N LEU A 248 9.88 -20.40 -14.75
CA LEU A 248 10.22 -21.80 -15.00
C LEU A 248 9.60 -22.76 -13.97
N LEU A 249 9.48 -22.33 -12.71
CA LEU A 249 9.01 -23.18 -11.61
C LEU A 249 7.48 -23.21 -11.45
N PHE A 250 6.79 -22.13 -11.86
CA PHE A 250 5.38 -21.96 -11.56
C PHE A 250 4.55 -21.74 -12.83
N ASP A 251 3.38 -22.39 -12.85
CA ASP A 251 2.36 -22.16 -13.86
C ASP A 251 1.73 -20.76 -13.73
N LEU A 252 1.18 -20.24 -14.83
CA LEU A 252 0.59 -18.91 -14.93
C LEU A 252 -0.45 -18.67 -13.82
N LYS A 253 -1.34 -19.64 -13.58
CA LYS A 253 -2.39 -19.55 -12.55
C LYS A 253 -1.81 -19.40 -11.14
N ALA A 254 -0.72 -20.10 -10.85
CA ALA A 254 -0.03 -20.03 -9.57
C ALA A 254 0.60 -18.64 -9.37
N LEU A 255 1.27 -18.12 -10.41
CA LEU A 255 1.90 -16.80 -10.38
C LEU A 255 0.86 -15.68 -10.24
N VAL A 256 -0.26 -15.76 -10.97
CA VAL A 256 -1.37 -14.80 -10.85
C VAL A 256 -1.96 -14.80 -9.45
N ASN A 257 -2.28 -15.97 -8.89
CA ASN A 257 -2.85 -16.06 -7.54
C ASN A 257 -1.88 -15.53 -6.47
N MET A 258 -0.58 -15.81 -6.60
CA MET A 258 0.45 -15.33 -5.68
C MET A 258 0.64 -13.80 -5.77
N MET A 259 0.64 -13.26 -7.00
CA MET A 259 0.64 -11.81 -7.23
C MET A 259 -0.59 -11.15 -6.60
N SER A 260 -1.79 -11.72 -6.81
CA SER A 260 -3.04 -11.18 -6.27
C SER A 260 -3.02 -11.05 -4.75
N ILE A 261 -2.50 -12.04 -4.00
CA ILE A 261 -2.34 -11.92 -2.53
C ILE A 261 -1.49 -10.69 -2.18
N GLY A 262 -0.32 -10.56 -2.81
CA GLY A 262 0.61 -9.46 -2.55
C GLY A 262 0.01 -8.09 -2.88
N THR A 263 -0.67 -7.97 -4.02
CA THR A 263 -1.32 -6.72 -4.45
C THR A 263 -2.50 -6.35 -3.55
N LEU A 264 -3.38 -7.30 -3.23
CA LEU A 264 -4.52 -7.07 -2.33
C LEU A 264 -4.03 -6.67 -0.93
N PHE A 265 -2.97 -7.31 -0.44
CA PHE A 265 -2.34 -6.92 0.82
C PHE A 265 -1.81 -5.47 0.77
N ALA A 266 -1.09 -5.10 -0.29
CA ALA A 266 -0.62 -3.73 -0.45
C ALA A 266 -1.78 -2.72 -0.49
N TYR A 267 -2.89 -3.04 -1.17
CA TYR A 267 -4.08 -2.18 -1.20
C TYR A 267 -4.79 -2.07 0.14
N THR A 268 -4.89 -3.16 0.92
CA THR A 268 -5.41 -3.07 2.30
C THR A 268 -4.58 -2.11 3.13
N LEU A 269 -3.25 -2.21 3.02
CA LEU A 269 -2.34 -1.42 3.82
C LEU A 269 -2.36 0.06 3.41
N VAL A 270 -2.43 0.37 2.11
CA VAL A 270 -2.64 1.74 1.62
C VAL A 270 -3.94 2.34 2.14
N ALA A 271 -5.05 1.58 2.13
CA ALA A 271 -6.34 2.05 2.66
C ALA A 271 -6.26 2.33 4.17
N ILE A 272 -5.58 1.47 4.94
CA ILE A 272 -5.32 1.69 6.38
C ILE A 272 -4.44 2.93 6.59
N CYS A 273 -3.37 3.10 5.81
CA CYS A 273 -2.47 4.24 5.90
C CYS A 273 -3.20 5.58 5.69
N ILE A 274 -4.11 5.66 4.71
CA ILE A 274 -4.90 6.88 4.47
C ILE A 274 -5.84 7.15 5.64
N LEU A 275 -6.48 6.11 6.17
CA LEU A 275 -7.36 6.24 7.30
C LEU A 275 -6.61 6.78 8.52
N ILE A 276 -5.37 6.35 8.76
CA ILE A 276 -4.54 6.87 9.85
C ILE A 276 -4.06 8.31 9.54
N LEU A 277 -3.51 8.56 8.35
CA LEU A 277 -2.98 9.86 7.94
C LEU A 277 -4.05 10.97 7.93
N ARG A 278 -5.32 10.63 7.76
CA ARG A 278 -6.42 11.59 7.75
C ARG A 278 -6.74 12.20 9.11
N TYR A 279 -6.36 11.52 10.19
CA TYR A 279 -6.65 11.91 11.57
C TYR A 279 -5.36 12.04 12.41
N GLN A 280 -4.20 12.04 11.75
CA GLN A 280 -2.92 12.32 12.38
C GLN A 280 -2.71 13.84 12.46
N GLU A 281 -2.11 14.31 13.54
CA GLU A 281 -1.71 15.71 13.70
C GLU A 281 -0.60 16.09 12.74
N ASP A 282 -0.58 17.36 12.31
CA ASP A 282 0.61 17.92 11.70
C ASP A 282 1.62 18.31 12.79
N PRO A 283 2.89 17.91 12.66
CA PRO A 283 3.93 18.27 13.61
C PRO A 283 4.35 19.75 13.54
N ASP A 284 3.87 20.51 12.55
CA ASP A 284 4.36 21.86 12.23
C ASP A 284 3.51 23.00 12.84
N GLU A 285 2.40 22.72 13.53
CA GLU A 285 1.67 23.73 14.30
C GLU A 285 2.05 23.65 15.79
N ASP A 286 2.95 24.56 16.20
CA ASP A 286 3.15 24.96 17.60
C ASP A 286 1.83 25.53 18.17
N CYS A 287 0.89 24.65 18.54
CA CYS A 287 -0.14 25.03 19.48
C CYS A 287 0.41 24.90 20.90
N THR A 288 1.08 25.97 21.30
CA THR A 288 1.38 26.34 22.68
C THR A 288 0.09 26.56 23.46
N GLU A 289 -0.72 25.53 23.69
CA GLU A 289 -1.79 25.55 24.69
C GLU A 289 -1.81 24.23 25.46
N ILE A 290 -1.27 24.32 26.68
CA ILE A 290 -1.46 23.48 27.88
C ILE A 290 -2.48 22.33 27.67
N CYS A 291 -2.04 21.20 27.13
CA CYS A 291 -2.83 19.97 27.19
C CYS A 291 -2.54 19.23 28.49
N LYS A 292 -3.34 19.52 29.52
CA LYS A 292 -3.42 18.70 30.73
C LYS A 292 -3.61 17.23 30.34
N GLU A 293 -2.88 16.34 31.01
CA GLU A 293 -3.12 14.90 30.98
C GLU A 293 -4.51 14.59 31.55
N GLU A 294 -5.57 14.71 30.75
CA GLU A 294 -6.88 14.19 31.16
C GLU A 294 -6.91 12.66 31.02
N SER A 295 -7.26 12.03 32.15
CA SER A 295 -7.39 10.59 32.38
C SER A 295 -8.34 9.89 31.41
N PHE A 296 -8.08 8.61 31.14
CA PHE A 296 -9.00 7.72 30.43
C PHE A 296 -10.42 7.79 31.01
N SER A 297 -11.37 8.33 30.25
CA SER A 297 -12.80 8.20 30.52
C SER A 297 -13.48 7.71 29.24
N SER A 298 -14.23 6.62 29.31
CA SER A 298 -14.96 6.05 28.15
C SER A 298 -15.93 7.07 27.49
N MET A 299 -16.27 8.14 28.20
CA MET A 299 -17.10 9.22 27.70
C MET A 299 -16.35 10.18 26.76
N SER A 300 -15.01 10.27 26.84
CA SER A 300 -14.19 11.09 25.94
C SER A 300 -14.07 10.52 24.51
N MET A 301 -14.45 9.25 24.30
CA MET A 301 -14.58 8.66 22.96
C MET A 301 -15.82 9.19 22.21
N LEU A 302 -16.88 9.59 22.92
CA LEU A 302 -18.15 10.00 22.31
C LEU A 302 -18.24 11.51 22.04
N THR A 303 -17.48 12.34 22.76
CA THR A 303 -17.39 13.80 22.59
C THR A 303 -15.94 14.21 22.29
N PRO A 304 -15.56 14.28 21.02
CA PRO A 304 -14.20 14.61 20.64
C PRO A 304 -13.91 16.12 20.72
N PRO A 305 -12.64 16.51 20.91
CA PRO A 305 -12.19 17.90 20.82
C PRO A 305 -12.27 18.45 19.37
N SER A 306 -12.23 19.77 19.22
CA SER A 306 -12.36 20.46 17.92
C SER A 306 -11.14 20.33 17.00
N LEU A 307 -9.94 20.06 17.56
CA LEU A 307 -8.68 19.89 16.83
C LEU A 307 -8.10 18.47 16.99
N PRO A 308 -7.35 17.97 16.00
CA PRO A 308 -6.63 16.70 16.12
C PRO A 308 -5.54 16.78 17.21
N THR A 309 -5.41 15.74 18.02
CA THR A 309 -4.43 15.63 19.12
C THR A 309 -3.86 14.21 19.19
N ALA A 310 -2.72 14.00 19.87
CA ALA A 310 -2.04 12.69 19.95
C ALA A 310 -2.93 11.59 20.49
N LYS A 311 -3.86 11.95 21.37
CA LYS A 311 -4.90 11.06 21.89
C LYS A 311 -5.90 10.65 20.79
N THR A 312 -6.39 11.58 19.96
CA THR A 312 -7.34 11.28 18.87
C THR A 312 -6.68 10.42 17.79
N SER A 313 -5.43 10.73 17.40
CA SER A 313 -4.67 9.93 16.44
C SER A 313 -4.46 8.48 16.93
N ARG A 314 -4.14 8.31 18.22
CA ARG A 314 -4.00 6.99 18.84
C ARG A 314 -5.33 6.24 18.88
N ILE A 315 -6.43 6.89 19.22
CA ILE A 315 -7.79 6.30 19.21
C ILE A 315 -8.16 5.84 17.80
N VAL A 316 -7.92 6.67 16.77
CA VAL A 316 -8.21 6.30 15.38
C VAL A 316 -7.35 5.13 14.93
N THR A 317 -6.07 5.10 15.30
CA THR A 317 -5.18 3.98 14.99
C THR A 317 -5.64 2.69 15.64
N THR A 318 -5.97 2.71 16.94
CA THR A 318 -6.48 1.52 17.66
C THR A 318 -7.82 1.06 17.11
N THR A 319 -8.73 1.99 16.83
CA THR A 319 -10.06 1.67 16.28
C THR A 319 -9.93 1.09 14.87
N THR A 320 -9.00 1.61 14.06
CA THR A 320 -8.70 1.06 12.74
C THR A 320 -8.16 -0.37 12.84
N SER A 321 -7.24 -0.65 13.75
CA SER A 321 -6.75 -2.02 13.99
C SER A 321 -7.88 -2.98 14.41
N VAL A 322 -8.82 -2.52 15.26
CA VAL A 322 -10.00 -3.30 15.64
C VAL A 322 -10.91 -3.55 14.43
N ILE A 323 -11.16 -2.55 13.58
CA ILE A 323 -11.95 -2.73 12.35
C ILE A 323 -11.32 -3.78 11.45
N VAL A 324 -9.99 -3.74 11.23
CA VAL A 324 -9.29 -4.72 10.39
C VAL A 324 -9.45 -6.14 10.95
N ALA A 325 -9.34 -6.32 12.28
CA ALA A 325 -9.56 -7.61 12.91
C ALA A 325 -11.02 -8.10 12.78
N LEU A 326 -12.00 -7.22 13.00
CA LEU A 326 -13.42 -7.54 12.83
C LEU A 326 -13.74 -7.89 11.37
N VAL A 327 -13.17 -7.17 10.41
CA VAL A 327 -13.30 -7.43 8.98
C VAL A 327 -12.69 -8.79 8.61
N LEU A 328 -11.54 -9.15 9.17
CA LEU A 328 -10.93 -10.47 8.96
C LEU A 328 -11.84 -11.59 9.50
N VAL A 329 -12.36 -11.44 10.72
CA VAL A 329 -13.30 -12.40 11.31
C VAL A 329 -14.57 -12.51 10.46
N LEU A 330 -15.12 -11.38 10.03
CA LEU A 330 -16.26 -11.32 9.13
C LEU A 330 -15.98 -12.05 7.81
N ALA A 331 -14.82 -11.82 7.18
CA ALA A 331 -14.44 -12.45 5.92
C ALA A 331 -14.29 -13.98 6.07
N VAL A 332 -13.69 -14.44 7.17
CA VAL A 332 -13.56 -15.87 7.47
C VAL A 332 -14.94 -16.50 7.70
N ILE A 333 -15.82 -15.88 8.48
CA ILE A 333 -17.18 -16.37 8.71
C ILE A 333 -17.98 -16.41 7.41
N LEU A 334 -17.91 -15.36 6.60
CA LEU A 334 -18.56 -15.32 5.29
C LEU A 334 -18.07 -16.42 4.35
N THR A 335 -16.84 -16.91 4.52
CA THR A 335 -16.27 -17.98 3.69
C THR A 335 -16.59 -19.37 4.24
N VAL A 336 -16.42 -19.60 5.54
CA VAL A 336 -16.60 -20.92 6.17
C VAL A 336 -18.09 -21.23 6.40
N ALA A 337 -18.88 -20.25 6.82
CA ALA A 337 -20.28 -20.43 7.16
C ALA A 337 -21.23 -20.27 5.96
N LEU A 338 -20.75 -20.31 4.71
CA LEU A 338 -21.57 -20.18 3.50
C LEU A 338 -22.78 -21.13 3.52
N TRP A 339 -22.54 -22.40 3.85
CA TRP A 339 -23.60 -23.43 3.91
C TRP A 339 -24.64 -23.14 5.01
N SER A 340 -24.22 -22.62 6.16
CA SER A 340 -25.13 -22.21 7.24
C SER A 340 -25.87 -20.91 6.92
N LEU A 341 -25.24 -19.98 6.20
CA LEU A 341 -25.89 -18.76 5.68
C LEU A 341 -26.98 -19.10 4.67
N VAL A 342 -26.71 -20.01 3.72
CA VAL A 342 -27.67 -20.44 2.70
C VAL A 342 -28.88 -21.14 3.33
N ARG A 343 -28.65 -21.94 4.39
CA ARG A 343 -29.70 -22.58 5.19
C ARG A 343 -30.44 -21.61 6.14
N LYS A 344 -30.07 -20.32 6.13
CA LYS A 344 -30.64 -19.25 6.96
C LYS A 344 -30.67 -19.60 8.46
N GLU A 345 -29.62 -20.27 8.95
CA GLU A 345 -29.51 -20.61 10.37
C GLU A 345 -29.40 -19.33 11.22
N VAL A 346 -30.25 -19.24 12.25
CA VAL A 346 -30.42 -18.03 13.08
C VAL A 346 -29.10 -17.59 13.74
N TRP A 347 -28.31 -18.55 14.24
CA TRP A 347 -27.01 -18.27 14.88
C TRP A 347 -26.01 -17.63 13.91
N SER A 348 -25.96 -18.10 12.66
CA SER A 348 -25.08 -17.55 11.64
C SER A 348 -25.48 -16.13 11.23
N LEU A 349 -26.79 -15.87 11.14
CA LEU A 349 -27.32 -14.54 10.82
C LEU A 349 -27.12 -13.55 11.96
N LEU A 350 -27.28 -13.98 13.22
CA LEU A 350 -26.99 -13.18 14.42
C LEU A 350 -25.50 -12.82 14.51
N CYS A 351 -24.61 -13.78 14.28
CA CYS A 351 -23.17 -13.53 14.31
C CYS A 351 -22.77 -12.52 13.23
N LEU A 352 -23.31 -12.67 12.02
CA LEU A 352 -23.09 -11.75 10.91
C LEU A 352 -23.60 -10.34 11.22
N SER A 353 -24.84 -10.21 11.73
CA SER A 353 -25.43 -8.92 12.04
C SER A 353 -24.68 -8.21 13.16
N LEU A 354 -24.23 -8.94 14.19
CA LEU A 354 -23.41 -8.40 15.28
C LEU A 354 -22.06 -7.86 14.79
N LEU A 355 -21.38 -8.58 13.89
CA LEU A 355 -20.10 -8.14 13.32
C LEU A 355 -20.26 -6.90 12.44
N LEU A 356 -21.30 -6.86 11.58
CA LEU A 356 -21.61 -5.68 10.76
C LEU A 356 -21.99 -4.47 11.63
N LEU A 357 -22.73 -4.70 12.72
CA LEU A 357 -23.06 -3.66 13.69
C LEU A 357 -21.77 -3.15 14.37
N ALA A 358 -20.87 -4.03 14.80
CA ALA A 358 -19.61 -3.65 15.44
C ALA A 358 -18.71 -2.85 14.48
N ILE A 359 -18.59 -3.27 13.22
CA ILE A 359 -17.82 -2.55 12.19
C ILE A 359 -18.46 -1.19 11.90
N SER A 360 -19.79 -1.10 11.79
CA SER A 360 -20.47 0.17 11.54
C SER A 360 -20.34 1.12 12.73
N LEU A 361 -20.46 0.63 13.97
CA LEU A 361 -20.22 1.42 15.18
C LEU A 361 -18.78 1.93 15.25
N ALA A 362 -17.79 1.08 15.00
CA ALA A 362 -16.38 1.49 14.96
C ALA A 362 -16.09 2.52 13.84
N THR A 363 -16.75 2.37 12.69
CA THR A 363 -16.67 3.34 11.58
C THR A 363 -17.30 4.68 11.96
N LEU A 364 -18.43 4.67 12.66
CA LEU A 364 -19.07 5.88 13.21
C LEU A 364 -18.18 6.57 14.25
N LEU A 365 -17.48 5.80 15.10
CA LEU A 365 -16.52 6.35 16.06
C LEU A 365 -15.39 7.10 15.36
N ILE A 366 -14.82 6.54 14.28
CA ILE A 366 -13.81 7.24 13.48
C ILE A 366 -14.40 8.47 12.80
N TRP A 367 -15.62 8.38 12.26
CA TRP A 367 -16.26 9.52 11.58
C TRP A 367 -16.49 10.71 12.53
N ARG A 368 -16.73 10.46 13.82
CA ARG A 368 -16.87 11.53 14.81
C ARG A 368 -15.56 12.27 15.14
N GLN A 369 -14.40 11.66 14.91
CA GLN A 369 -13.11 12.26 15.28
C GLN A 369 -12.75 13.46 14.38
N PRO A 370 -11.99 14.45 14.89
CA PRO A 370 -11.56 15.61 14.11
C PRO A 370 -10.59 15.19 12.99
N LYS A 371 -10.83 15.69 11.78
CA LYS A 371 -10.00 15.42 10.59
C LYS A 371 -8.87 16.43 10.51
N ASN A 372 -7.72 16.01 10.00
CA ASN A 372 -6.61 16.92 9.72
C ASN A 372 -7.03 17.95 8.62
N PRO A 373 -6.82 19.26 8.85
CA PRO A 373 -7.17 20.34 7.93
C PRO A 373 -6.32 20.40 6.64
N THR A 374 -5.17 19.72 6.57
CA THR A 374 -4.31 19.73 5.38
C THR A 374 -5.01 19.23 4.13
N ARG A 375 -4.96 20.07 3.09
CA ARG A 375 -5.58 19.78 1.79
C ARG A 375 -4.55 19.18 0.84
N ALA A 376 -4.87 17.99 0.34
CA ALA A 376 -4.14 17.37 -0.75
C ALA A 376 -4.80 17.72 -2.10
N PRO A 377 -4.06 17.70 -3.22
CA PRO A 377 -4.63 17.96 -4.55
C PRO A 377 -5.74 16.98 -4.96
N PHE A 378 -5.76 15.79 -4.37
CA PHE A 378 -6.86 14.83 -4.50
C PHE A 378 -7.25 14.29 -3.11
N MET A 379 -8.55 14.22 -2.83
CA MET A 379 -9.10 13.75 -1.55
C MET A 379 -10.22 12.74 -1.82
N VAL A 380 -10.16 11.58 -1.19
CA VAL A 380 -11.16 10.52 -1.33
C VAL A 380 -12.48 10.98 -0.69
N PRO A 381 -13.62 10.81 -1.38
CA PRO A 381 -14.92 11.09 -0.81
C PRO A 381 -15.33 10.02 0.23
N CYS A 382 -16.25 10.37 1.13
CA CYS A 382 -16.89 9.41 2.06
C CYS A 382 -15.94 8.68 3.04
N ILE A 383 -14.91 9.36 3.54
CA ILE A 383 -14.06 8.85 4.64
C ILE A 383 -14.85 8.96 5.96
N PRO A 384 -14.91 7.90 6.79
CA PRO A 384 -14.08 6.68 6.78
C PRO A 384 -14.66 5.44 6.04
N VAL A 385 -15.87 5.51 5.51
CA VAL A 385 -16.59 4.36 4.94
C VAL A 385 -15.86 3.75 3.74
N LEU A 386 -15.40 4.58 2.79
CA LEU A 386 -14.79 4.08 1.56
C LEU A 386 -13.51 3.24 1.81
N PRO A 387 -12.52 3.70 2.61
CA PRO A 387 -11.39 2.86 3.01
C PRO A 387 -11.79 1.56 3.72
N VAL A 388 -12.80 1.58 4.60
CA VAL A 388 -13.27 0.38 5.31
C VAL A 388 -13.87 -0.65 4.34
N VAL A 389 -14.69 -0.20 3.39
CA VAL A 389 -15.25 -1.07 2.34
C VAL A 389 -14.14 -1.65 1.46
N SER A 390 -13.14 -0.84 1.09
CA SER A 390 -11.97 -1.29 0.33
C SER A 390 -11.18 -2.37 1.07
N VAL A 391 -10.92 -2.16 2.38
CA VAL A 391 -10.27 -3.15 3.25
C VAL A 391 -11.08 -4.44 3.32
N PHE A 392 -12.40 -4.35 3.49
CA PHE A 392 -13.29 -5.52 3.50
C PHE A 392 -13.19 -6.34 2.20
N ILE A 393 -13.33 -5.70 1.05
CA ILE A 393 -13.28 -6.40 -0.24
C ILE A 393 -11.92 -7.08 -0.43
N ASN A 394 -10.82 -6.37 -0.15
CA ASN A 394 -9.49 -6.92 -0.34
C ASN A 394 -9.21 -8.11 0.61
N ILE A 395 -9.58 -8.00 1.90
CA ILE A 395 -9.42 -9.10 2.87
C ILE A 395 -10.31 -10.29 2.49
N TYR A 396 -11.54 -10.05 2.06
CA TYR A 396 -12.45 -11.10 1.62
C TYR A 396 -11.88 -11.88 0.43
N LEU A 397 -11.36 -11.18 -0.58
CA LEU A 397 -10.70 -11.81 -1.73
C LEU A 397 -9.44 -12.58 -1.33
N ILE A 398 -8.68 -12.09 -0.35
CA ILE A 398 -7.51 -12.80 0.19
C ILE A 398 -7.91 -14.12 0.86
N VAL A 399 -8.99 -14.12 1.66
CA VAL A 399 -9.47 -15.31 2.39
C VAL A 399 -10.03 -16.38 1.43
N GLN A 400 -10.57 -15.98 0.28
CA GLN A 400 -11.09 -16.92 -0.72
C GLN A 400 -10.02 -17.66 -1.52
N LEU A 401 -8.74 -17.28 -1.43
CA LEU A 401 -7.67 -17.93 -2.16
C LEU A 401 -7.38 -19.33 -1.59
N GLY A 402 -7.13 -20.28 -2.49
CA GLY A 402 -6.93 -21.69 -2.12
C GLY A 402 -5.72 -21.93 -1.20
N PRO A 403 -5.72 -23.04 -0.43
CA PRO A 403 -4.66 -23.37 0.52
C PRO A 403 -3.29 -23.53 -0.15
N ASP A 404 -3.24 -24.04 -1.38
CA ASP A 404 -2.00 -24.17 -2.16
C ASP A 404 -1.38 -22.81 -2.49
N THR A 405 -2.20 -21.77 -2.66
CA THR A 405 -1.72 -20.41 -2.90
C THR A 405 -1.12 -19.85 -1.61
N TRP A 406 -1.78 -20.06 -0.48
CA TRP A 406 -1.27 -19.67 0.84
C TRP A 406 0.04 -20.35 1.20
N ALA A 407 0.19 -21.65 0.88
CA ALA A 407 1.44 -22.37 1.09
C ALA A 407 2.59 -21.75 0.28
N ARG A 408 2.37 -21.48 -1.01
CA ARG A 408 3.36 -20.85 -1.88
C ARG A 408 3.73 -19.43 -1.42
N TYR A 409 2.73 -18.64 -1.07
CA TYR A 409 2.94 -17.29 -0.54
C TYR A 409 3.67 -17.32 0.81
N ALA A 410 3.39 -18.29 1.69
CA ALA A 410 4.09 -18.45 2.96
C ALA A 410 5.58 -18.79 2.73
N VAL A 411 5.91 -19.63 1.76
CA VAL A 411 7.31 -19.90 1.37
C VAL A 411 7.98 -18.63 0.86
N TRP A 412 7.32 -17.87 -0.02
CA TRP A 412 7.83 -16.59 -0.51
C TRP A 412 8.10 -15.58 0.61
N MET A 413 7.17 -15.46 1.56
CA MET A 413 7.33 -14.61 2.74
C MET A 413 8.43 -15.10 3.67
N ALA A 414 8.60 -16.42 3.83
CA ALA A 414 9.68 -16.99 4.62
C ALA A 414 11.06 -16.61 4.07
N VAL A 415 11.25 -16.64 2.75
CA VAL A 415 12.48 -16.17 2.10
C VAL A 415 12.72 -14.69 2.41
N GLY A 416 11.70 -13.85 2.26
CA GLY A 416 11.79 -12.43 2.57
C GLY A 416 12.17 -12.16 4.03
N PHE A 417 11.48 -12.81 4.97
CA PHE A 417 11.78 -12.67 6.39
C PHE A 417 13.17 -13.19 6.75
N LEU A 418 13.63 -14.28 6.14
CA LEU A 418 14.98 -14.78 6.35
C LEU A 418 16.02 -13.73 5.95
N ILE A 419 15.84 -13.05 4.81
CA ILE A 419 16.73 -11.96 4.38
C ILE A 419 16.65 -10.77 5.35
N TYR A 420 15.43 -10.38 5.76
CA TYR A 420 15.23 -9.24 6.64
C TYR A 420 15.84 -9.46 8.04
N PHE A 421 15.57 -10.60 8.68
CA PHE A 421 16.09 -10.88 10.03
C PHE A 421 17.58 -11.19 10.05
N SER A 422 18.13 -11.80 8.98
CA SER A 422 19.58 -12.07 8.88
C SER A 422 20.39 -10.81 8.59
N TYR A 423 19.94 -9.96 7.65
CA TYR A 423 20.68 -8.81 7.16
C TYR A 423 20.01 -7.46 7.47
N GLY A 424 18.73 -7.31 7.10
CA GLY A 424 18.01 -6.02 7.11
C GLY A 424 17.90 -5.36 8.49
N VAL A 425 17.51 -6.11 9.53
CA VAL A 425 17.37 -5.59 10.91
C VAL A 425 18.70 -5.06 11.47
N ARG A 426 19.83 -5.62 11.02
CA ARG A 426 21.16 -5.20 11.46
C ARG A 426 21.66 -3.97 10.70
N HIS A 427 21.35 -3.87 9.41
CA HIS A 427 21.88 -2.86 8.49
C HIS A 427 20.91 -1.73 8.14
N SER A 428 19.70 -1.71 8.72
CA SER A 428 18.72 -0.63 8.53
C SER A 428 19.36 0.75 8.74
N VAL A 429 19.28 1.61 7.73
CA VAL A 429 19.85 2.97 7.77
C VAL A 429 19.17 3.80 8.85
N GLN A 430 17.88 3.58 9.11
CA GLN A 430 17.15 4.31 10.15
C GLN A 430 17.63 3.93 11.55
N LYS A 431 18.03 2.67 11.77
CA LYS A 431 18.73 2.26 13.00
C LYS A 431 20.02 3.04 13.19
N GLN A 432 20.82 3.18 12.13
CA GLN A 432 22.07 3.93 12.19
C GLN A 432 21.85 5.43 12.41
N ARG A 433 20.85 6.05 11.75
CA ARG A 433 20.50 7.46 11.97
C ARG A 433 20.10 7.74 13.43
N LEU A 434 19.28 6.88 14.03
CA LEU A 434 18.87 7.03 15.43
C LEU A 434 20.05 6.84 16.41
N LEU A 435 20.90 5.84 16.19
CA LEU A 435 22.10 5.64 17.01
C LEU A 435 23.06 6.83 16.90
N ASN A 436 23.24 7.37 15.70
CA ASN A 436 24.07 8.55 15.48
C ASN A 436 23.49 9.81 16.14
N ALA A 437 22.16 10.00 16.08
CA ALA A 437 21.49 11.11 16.76
C ALA A 437 21.62 11.01 18.29
N GLN A 438 21.46 9.80 18.86
CA GLN A 438 21.68 9.55 20.29
C GLN A 438 23.13 9.81 20.71
N ASN A 439 24.10 9.36 19.90
CA ASN A 439 25.52 9.63 20.16
C ASN A 439 25.82 11.13 20.09
N MET A 440 25.23 11.86 19.14
CA MET A 440 25.43 13.29 18.99
C MET A 440 24.82 14.06 20.18
N GLN A 441 23.65 13.65 20.68
CA GLN A 441 23.06 14.21 21.90
C GLN A 441 23.92 13.92 23.14
N MET A 442 24.42 12.69 23.32
CA MET A 442 25.33 12.38 24.43
C MET A 442 26.62 13.21 24.38
N VAL A 443 27.21 13.40 23.20
CA VAL A 443 28.39 14.26 23.04
C VAL A 443 28.07 15.72 23.39
N GLN A 444 26.90 16.25 22.99
CA GLN A 444 26.47 17.60 23.36
C GLN A 444 26.26 17.76 24.86
N THR A 445 25.63 16.78 25.54
CA THR A 445 25.44 16.80 27.00
C THR A 445 26.75 16.74 27.77
N ILE A 446 27.76 16.03 27.25
CA ILE A 446 29.10 15.96 27.86
C ILE A 446 29.90 17.27 27.61
N GLN A 447 29.61 17.99 26.52
CA GLN A 447 30.30 19.23 26.16
C GLN A 447 29.72 20.50 26.79
N THR A 448 28.54 20.43 27.42
CA THR A 448 28.02 21.48 28.31
C THR A 448 28.42 21.18 29.76
N PRO A 449 29.48 21.78 30.32
CA PRO A 449 29.74 21.68 31.75
C PRO A 449 28.62 22.41 32.48
N GLU A 450 28.18 21.88 33.62
CA GLU A 450 27.26 22.52 34.55
C GLU A 450 27.80 23.90 35.00
N GLU A 451 27.44 24.98 34.30
CA GLU A 451 27.42 26.32 34.90
C GLU A 451 26.04 26.55 35.52
N GLY A 452 25.88 26.11 36.77
CA GLY A 452 24.66 26.38 37.52
C GLY A 452 24.58 25.67 38.87
N GLY A 453 25.33 26.12 39.87
CA GLY A 453 25.16 25.62 41.23
C GLY A 453 26.16 26.17 42.24
N GLY A 454 26.20 27.49 42.45
CA GLY A 454 27.12 28.14 43.39
C GLY A 454 26.54 29.42 43.98
N GLU A 455 25.57 29.25 44.88
CA GLU A 455 25.13 30.13 45.96
C GLU A 455 26.06 31.32 46.30
N LYS A 456 25.57 32.56 46.15
CA LYS A 456 25.94 33.68 47.02
C LYS A 456 24.75 34.61 47.29
N ALA A 457 24.46 34.71 48.59
CA ALA A 457 23.45 35.52 49.22
C ALA A 457 23.76 37.04 49.16
N ASP A 458 22.67 37.81 49.15
CA ASP A 458 22.41 39.04 49.89
C ASP A 458 23.56 40.07 50.07
N LYS A 459 23.39 41.26 49.46
CA LYS A 459 23.41 42.57 50.16
C LYS A 459 23.19 43.75 49.21
N GLY A 460 22.15 44.53 49.49
CA GLY A 460 22.20 46.00 49.48
C GLY A 460 22.05 46.74 48.14
N GLN A 461 20.84 47.23 47.88
CA GLN A 461 20.64 48.56 47.24
C GLN A 461 21.15 49.65 48.24
N PRO A 462 21.53 50.91 47.86
CA PRO A 462 20.78 51.68 46.86
C PRO A 462 21.50 52.77 46.02
N ASN A 463 20.69 53.36 45.15
CA ASN A 463 20.76 54.72 44.58
C ASN A 463 21.64 55.02 43.36
N GLY A 464 20.97 55.59 42.34
CA GLY A 464 21.35 56.91 41.85
C GLY A 464 21.53 57.05 40.33
N ALA A 465 20.62 57.82 39.72
CA ALA A 465 20.74 58.54 38.44
C ALA A 465 20.96 57.67 37.18
N GLY A 466 20.11 57.70 36.15
CA GLY A 466 19.67 58.89 35.42
C GLY A 466 20.62 59.13 34.25
N VAL A 467 20.06 59.22 33.02
CA VAL A 467 20.60 59.74 31.74
C VAL A 467 20.58 58.71 30.59
N GLU A 468 19.50 58.74 29.81
CA GLU A 468 19.44 58.59 28.34
C GLU A 468 20.16 59.79 27.65
N PRO A 469 20.32 59.86 26.31
CA PRO A 469 20.59 58.83 25.31
C PRO A 469 21.71 59.28 24.33
N LYS A 470 22.12 58.41 23.41
CA LYS A 470 22.31 58.74 21.98
C LYS A 470 22.41 57.49 21.13
#